data_AF-A0A2E4WPA1-F1
#
_entry.id   AF-A0A2E4WPA1-F1
#
_cell.length_a   1.000
_cell.length_b   1.000
_cell.length_c   1.000
_cell.angle_alpha   90.00
_cell.angle_beta   90.00
_cell.angle_gamma   90.00
#
_symmetry.space_group_name_H-M   'P 1'
#
loop_
_entity.id
_entity.type
_entity.pdbx_description
1 polymer ?
#
loop_
_entity_poly.entity_id
_entity_poly.type
_entity_poly.pdbx_seq_one_letter_code
_entity_poly.pdbx_strand_id
1 'polypeptide(L)'
;MVSEEEAASLYDKSTANARFSAVARRWSPLMWLSVLWIAWIVFLNEVDPWGLYTLILLGIFTLIVPVYMLFFSSKHMAVMARLTPEYERPKGH
;
A
#
# COMPACT_ATOMS: atom_id res chain seq x y z
N MET A 1 14.50 -31.04 2.78
CA MET A 1 13.60 -30.42 3.77
C MET A 1 14.42 -29.34 4.45
N VAL A 2 13.96 -28.09 4.42
CA VAL A 2 14.66 -26.95 5.04
C VAL A 2 14.52 -27.05 6.56
N SER A 3 15.58 -26.76 7.31
CA SER A 3 15.55 -26.84 8.78
C SER A 3 14.68 -25.73 9.39
N GLU A 4 14.08 -25.97 10.55
CA GLU A 4 13.20 -25.01 11.23
C GLU A 4 13.92 -23.68 11.52
N GLU A 5 15.24 -23.72 11.73
CA GLU A 5 16.08 -22.53 11.92
C GLU A 5 16.32 -21.74 10.62
N GLU A 6 16.45 -22.41 9.46
CA GLU A 6 16.46 -21.72 8.16
C GLU A 6 15.10 -21.11 7.81
N ALA A 7 14.00 -21.78 8.17
CA ALA A 7 12.65 -21.23 8.01
C ALA A 7 12.40 -20.03 8.93
N ALA A 8 12.94 -20.05 10.16
CA ALA A 8 12.89 -18.93 11.09
C ALA A 8 13.74 -17.73 10.61
N SER A 9 14.91 -17.99 10.00
CA SER A 9 15.75 -16.98 9.34
C SER A 9 15.02 -16.30 8.16
N LEU A 10 14.27 -17.06 7.36
CA LEU A 10 13.42 -16.54 6.27
C LEU A 10 12.23 -15.68 6.77
N TYR A 11 11.91 -15.77 8.07
CA TYR A 11 10.88 -15.01 8.78
C TYR A 11 11.47 -14.13 9.89
N ASP A 12 12.69 -13.62 9.71
CA ASP A 12 13.23 -12.62 10.62
C ASP A 12 12.26 -11.41 10.72
N LYS A 13 12.08 -10.91 11.95
CA LYS A 13 11.13 -9.81 12.25
C LYS A 13 11.45 -8.57 11.41
N SER A 14 12.71 -8.36 11.03
CA SER A 14 13.11 -7.25 10.17
C SER A 14 12.53 -7.38 8.75
N THR A 15 12.59 -8.57 8.16
CA THR A 15 12.07 -8.88 6.82
C THR A 15 10.55 -8.82 6.80
N ALA A 16 9.89 -9.32 7.84
CA ALA A 16 8.44 -9.20 8.02
C ALA A 16 7.99 -7.74 8.12
N ASN A 17 8.68 -6.92 8.94
CA ASN A 17 8.39 -5.50 9.07
C ASN A 17 8.66 -4.73 7.77
N ALA A 18 9.70 -5.07 7.01
CA ALA A 18 10.00 -4.46 5.73
C ALA A 18 8.89 -4.70 4.70
N ARG A 19 8.38 -5.95 4.62
CA ARG A 19 7.23 -6.30 3.78
C ARG A 19 5.97 -5.57 4.22
N PHE A 20 5.68 -5.54 5.52
CA PHE A 20 4.52 -4.84 6.05
C PHE A 20 4.56 -3.34 5.75
N SER A 21 5.69 -2.68 5.98
CA SER A 21 5.89 -1.26 5.68
C SER A 21 5.72 -0.96 4.18
N ALA A 22 6.24 -1.82 3.31
CA ALA A 22 6.10 -1.67 1.87
C ALA A 22 4.65 -1.88 1.38
N VAL A 23 3.90 -2.82 1.97
CA VAL A 23 2.46 -2.98 1.71
C VAL A 23 1.68 -1.78 2.24
N ALA A 24 1.96 -1.34 3.46
CA ALA A 24 1.29 -0.19 4.09
C ALA A 24 1.45 1.07 3.24
N ARG A 25 2.65 1.35 2.72
CA ARG A 25 2.90 2.49 1.83
C ARG A 25 2.10 2.42 0.53
N ARG A 26 1.90 1.23 -0.03
CA ARG A 26 1.12 1.03 -1.27
C ARG A 26 -0.36 1.32 -1.06
N TRP A 27 -0.92 0.90 0.07
CA TRP A 27 -2.35 1.03 0.38
C TRP A 27 -2.69 2.32 1.13
N SER A 28 -1.68 3.04 1.66
CA SER A 28 -1.84 4.29 2.39
C SER A 28 -2.67 5.36 1.63
N PRO A 29 -2.50 5.57 0.31
CA PRO A 29 -3.33 6.52 -0.42
C PRO A 29 -4.83 6.20 -0.37
N LEU A 30 -5.20 4.91 -0.50
CA LEU A 30 -6.60 4.49 -0.39
C LEU A 30 -7.12 4.64 1.03
N MET A 31 -6.30 4.27 2.04
CA MET A 31 -6.66 4.45 3.43
C MET A 31 -6.95 5.92 3.76
N TRP A 32 -6.07 6.83 3.36
CA TRP A 32 -6.27 8.27 3.56
C TRP A 32 -7.46 8.82 2.78
N LEU A 33 -7.67 8.37 1.55
CA LEU A 33 -8.85 8.74 0.77
C LEU A 33 -10.15 8.35 1.48
N SER A 34 -10.22 7.15 2.06
CA SER A 34 -11.37 6.72 2.87
C SER A 34 -11.57 7.61 4.11
N VAL A 35 -10.50 7.98 4.80
CA VAL A 35 -10.58 8.92 5.95
C VAL A 35 -11.13 10.28 5.51
N LEU A 36 -10.69 10.81 4.37
CA LEU A 36 -11.19 12.07 3.82
C LEU A 36 -12.68 11.99 3.46
N TRP A 37 -13.12 10.87 2.87
CA TRP A 37 -14.54 10.63 2.61
C TRP A 37 -15.37 10.61 3.88
N ILE A 38 -14.91 9.91 4.92
CA ILE A 38 -15.60 9.88 6.22
C ILE A 38 -15.67 11.28 6.82
N ALA A 39 -14.55 12.02 6.82
CA ALA A 39 -14.51 13.37 7.35
C ALA A 39 -15.48 14.31 6.60
N TRP A 40 -15.58 14.18 5.28
CA TRP A 40 -16.50 14.97 4.49
C TRP A 40 -17.96 14.65 4.84
N ILE A 41 -18.32 13.37 4.90
CA ILE A 41 -19.68 12.90 5.21
C ILE A 41 -20.11 13.36 6.61
N VAL A 42 -19.21 13.27 7.59
CA VAL A 42 -19.55 13.54 9.00
C VAL A 42 -19.53 15.03 9.34
N PHE A 43 -18.64 15.82 8.71
CA PHE A 43 -18.36 17.19 9.17
C PHE A 43 -18.56 18.29 8.12
N LEU A 44 -18.51 17.99 6.82
CA LEU A 44 -18.44 19.03 5.78
C LEU A 44 -19.64 19.06 4.84
N ASN A 45 -20.42 17.98 4.74
CA ASN A 45 -21.51 17.85 3.77
C ASN A 45 -22.58 18.96 3.88
N GLU A 46 -22.83 19.47 5.09
CA GLU A 46 -23.85 20.48 5.39
C GLU A 46 -23.27 21.91 5.54
N VAL A 47 -21.95 22.08 5.33
CA VAL A 47 -21.29 23.38 5.51
C VAL A 47 -21.27 24.13 4.19
N ASP A 48 -22.21 25.05 3.96
CA ASP A 48 -22.20 25.88 2.75
C ASP A 48 -21.12 26.99 2.79
N PRO A 49 -20.39 27.26 1.69
CA PRO A 49 -20.33 26.51 0.42
C PRO A 49 -19.26 25.39 0.42
N TRP A 50 -18.58 25.19 1.55
CA TRP A 50 -17.42 24.32 1.68
C TRP A 50 -17.71 22.86 1.37
N GLY A 51 -18.92 22.36 1.68
CA GLY A 51 -19.36 21.00 1.35
C GLY A 51 -19.24 20.73 -0.14
N LEU A 52 -19.78 21.62 -0.99
CA LEU A 52 -19.70 21.48 -2.44
C LEU A 52 -18.25 21.57 -2.95
N TYR A 53 -17.48 22.57 -2.51
CA TYR A 53 -16.11 22.76 -2.98
C TYR A 53 -15.20 21.60 -2.63
N THR A 54 -15.31 21.11 -1.39
CA THR A 54 -14.53 19.96 -0.93
C THR A 54 -15.01 18.66 -1.56
N LEU A 55 -16.30 18.53 -1.90
CA LEU A 55 -16.81 17.39 -2.67
C LEU A 55 -16.19 17.31 -4.07
N ILE A 56 -16.14 18.44 -4.79
CA ILE A 56 -15.51 18.50 -6.11
C ILE A 56 -14.04 18.08 -6.02
N LEU A 57 -13.31 18.62 -5.03
CA LEU A 57 -11.91 18.26 -4.80
C LEU A 57 -11.73 16.77 -4.46
N LEU A 58 -12.59 16.23 -3.60
CA LEU A 58 -12.59 14.83 -3.20
C LEU A 58 -12.90 13.89 -4.37
N GLY A 59 -13.81 14.31 -5.26
CA GLY A 59 -14.08 13.66 -6.53
C GLY A 59 -12.83 13.60 -7.41
N ILE A 60 -12.12 14.72 -7.56
CA ILE A 60 -10.85 14.78 -8.31
C ILE A 60 -9.82 13.81 -7.69
N PHE A 61 -9.63 13.81 -6.37
CA PHE A 61 -8.71 12.88 -5.72
C PHE A 61 -9.11 11.41 -5.93
N THR A 62 -10.41 11.12 -5.90
CA THR A 62 -10.93 9.77 -6.14
C THR A 62 -10.61 9.28 -7.55
N LEU A 63 -10.54 10.17 -8.55
CA LEU A 63 -10.12 9.85 -9.91
C LEU A 63 -8.59 9.76 -10.06
N ILE A 64 -7.84 10.62 -9.36
CA ILE A 64 -6.37 10.65 -9.45
C ILE A 64 -5.74 9.44 -8.77
N VAL A 65 -6.23 9.01 -7.61
CA VAL A 65 -5.65 7.89 -6.85
C VAL A 65 -5.51 6.60 -7.67
N PRO A 66 -6.54 6.08 -8.37
CA PRO A 66 -6.37 4.87 -9.18
C PRO A 66 -5.38 5.07 -10.32
N VAL A 67 -5.37 6.24 -10.97
CA VAL A 67 -4.37 6.57 -12.01
C VAL A 67 -2.96 6.52 -11.43
N TYR A 68 -2.73 7.20 -10.32
CA TYR A 68 -1.45 7.19 -9.60
C TYR A 68 -1.03 5.76 -9.22
N MET A 69 -1.94 4.96 -8.67
CA MET A 69 -1.66 3.58 -8.27
C MET A 69 -1.27 2.68 -9.45
N LEU A 70 -1.89 2.87 -10.62
CA LEU A 70 -1.53 2.12 -11.84
C LEU A 70 -0.13 2.50 -12.33
N PHE A 71 0.18 3.79 -12.45
CA PHE A 71 1.49 4.26 -12.92
C PHE A 71 2.65 3.91 -11.98
N PHE A 72 2.43 3.95 -10.67
CA PHE A 72 3.48 3.67 -9.69
C PHE A 72 3.59 2.20 -9.28
N SER A 73 2.72 1.31 -9.78
CA SER A 73 2.71 -0.12 -9.47
C SER A 73 4.05 -0.83 -9.77
N SER A 74 4.73 -0.46 -10.86
CA SER A 74 6.00 -1.06 -11.30
C SER A 74 7.16 -0.88 -10.30
N LYS A 75 7.25 0.30 -9.67
CA LYS A 75 8.28 0.58 -8.65
C LYS A 75 8.10 -0.27 -7.39
N HIS A 76 6.85 -0.62 -7.05
CA HIS A 76 6.55 -1.41 -5.86
C HIS A 76 6.90 -2.89 -6.05
N MET A 77 6.72 -3.43 -7.26
CA MET A 77 7.19 -4.78 -7.59
C MET A 77 8.71 -4.90 -7.52
N ALA A 78 9.46 -3.88 -7.94
CA ALA A 78 10.91 -3.86 -7.82
C ALA A 78 11.41 -3.85 -6.36
N VAL A 79 10.70 -3.17 -5.45
CA VAL A 79 11.02 -3.18 -4.01
C VAL A 79 10.72 -4.53 -3.39
N MET A 80 9.58 -5.14 -3.72
CA MET A 80 9.24 -6.48 -3.23
C MET A 80 10.17 -7.55 -3.78
N ALA A 81 10.57 -7.45 -5.06
CA ALA A 81 11.52 -8.37 -5.69
C ALA A 81 12.87 -8.40 -4.96
N ARG A 82 13.34 -7.26 -4.43
CA ARG A 82 14.57 -7.19 -3.63
C ARG A 82 14.44 -7.82 -2.23
N LEU A 83 13.21 -7.94 -1.71
CA LEU A 83 12.91 -8.48 -0.37
C LEU A 83 12.48 -9.96 -0.41
N THR A 84 12.32 -10.52 -1.60
CA THR A 84 12.25 -11.96 -1.86
C THR A 84 13.63 -12.41 -2.30
N PRO A 85 14.36 -13.19 -1.49
CA PRO A 85 15.57 -13.85 -1.97
C PRO A 85 15.21 -14.64 -3.23
N GLU A 86 16.06 -14.60 -4.26
CA GLU A 86 15.97 -15.60 -5.32
C GLU A 86 16.02 -16.96 -4.61
N TYR A 87 14.96 -17.75 -4.76
CA TYR A 87 15.01 -19.14 -4.37
C TYR A 87 16.04 -19.79 -5.29
N GLU A 88 17.30 -19.83 -4.86
CA GLU A 88 18.34 -20.61 -5.50
C GLU A 88 17.93 -22.07 -5.33
N ARG A 89 17.24 -22.60 -6.35
CA ARG A 89 16.87 -24.01 -6.40
C ARG A 89 18.15 -24.81 -6.25
N PRO A 90 18.29 -25.68 -5.24
CA PRO A 90 19.52 -26.43 -5.04
C PRO A 90 19.84 -27.20 -6.32
N LYS A 91 21.07 -27.04 -6.83
CA LYS A 91 21.55 -27.79 -7.99
C LYS A 91 21.59 -29.27 -7.60
N GLY A 92 20.58 -30.04 -8.02
CA GLY A 92 20.56 -31.49 -7.78
C GLY A 92 19.22 -32.18 -7.59
N HIS A 93 18.13 -31.69 -8.20
CA HIS A 93 16.92 -32.49 -8.47
C HIS A 93 16.46 -32.28 -9.90
#